data_AF-A0AAE0AG59-F1
#
_entry.id   AF-A0AAE0AG59-F1
#
_cell.length_a   1.000
_cell.length_b   1.000
_cell.length_c   1.000
_cell.angle_alpha   90.00
_cell.angle_beta   90.00
_cell.angle_gamma   90.00
#
_symmetry.space_group_name_H-M   'P 1'
#
loop_
_entity.id
_entity.type
_entity.pdbx_description
1 polymer ?
#
loop_
_entity_poly.entity_id
_entity_poly.type
_entity_poly.pdbx_seq_one_letter_code
_entity_poly.pdbx_strand_id
1 'polypeptide(L)' 'MLAINNLSNLKNLKDLNLDGTNLNISILQNIGLLTSLESLSLEDCNLEGTLPDQGGLCELKHLQELDLSANHLKVLIYM' A
#
# COMPACT_ATOMS: atom_id res chain seq x y z
N MET A 1 14.72 -8.42 -0.88
CA MET A 1 13.29 -8.36 -1.23
C MET A 1 12.52 -9.09 -0.15
N LEU A 2 11.86 -8.36 0.75
CA LEU A 2 10.97 -8.96 1.75
C LEU A 2 9.77 -9.56 0.99
N ALA A 3 9.66 -10.89 0.98
CA ALA A 3 8.46 -11.55 0.50
C ALA A 3 7.44 -11.54 1.64
N ILE A 4 6.58 -10.51 1.67
CA ILE A 4 5.46 -10.46 2.61
C ILE A 4 4.37 -11.40 2.08
N ASN A 5 4.50 -12.68 2.38
CA ASN A 5 3.52 -13.70 2.03
C ASN A 5 2.41 -13.73 3.10
N ASN A 6 1.15 -13.92 2.67
CA ASN A 6 -0.04 -14.13 3.51
C ASN A 6 -0.56 -12.93 4.33
N LEU A 7 -0.58 -11.71 3.76
CA LEU A 7 -1.34 -10.59 4.34
C LEU A 7 -2.84 -10.91 4.49
N SER A 8 -3.39 -11.82 3.68
CA SER A 8 -4.80 -12.24 3.73
C SER A 8 -5.30 -12.77 5.08
N ASN A 9 -4.40 -13.18 5.99
CA ASN A 9 -4.76 -13.64 7.32
C ASN A 9 -4.91 -12.50 8.34
N LEU A 10 -4.40 -11.30 8.04
CA LEU A 10 -4.41 -10.14 8.92
C LEU A 10 -5.67 -9.28 8.71
N LYS A 11 -6.84 -9.92 8.56
CA LYS A 11 -8.10 -9.25 8.19
C LYS A 11 -8.59 -8.21 9.21
N ASN A 12 -8.09 -8.25 10.43
CA ASN A 12 -8.45 -7.31 11.50
C ASN A 12 -7.37 -6.25 11.75
N LEU A 13 -6.30 -6.23 10.93
CA LEU A 13 -5.25 -5.24 11.07
C LEU A 13 -5.81 -3.85 10.74
N LYS A 14 -5.57 -2.91 11.65
CA LYS A 14 -6.02 -1.52 11.57
C LYS A 14 -4.89 -0.58 11.14
N ASP A 15 -3.68 -0.85 11.63
CA ASP A 15 -2.52 -0.02 11.38
C ASP A 15 -1.38 -0.85 10.79
N LEU A 16 -0.79 -0.38 9.71
CA LEU A 16 0.38 -0.97 9.08
C LEU A 16 1.42 0.10 8.75
N ASN A 17 2.58 0.01 9.39
CA ASN A 17 3.75 0.83 9.07
C ASN A 17 4.85 -0.08 8.50
N LEU A 18 5.34 0.26 7.32
CA LEU A 18 6.46 -0.40 6.66
C LEU A 18 7.53 0.60 6.19
N ASP A 19 7.62 1.75 6.85
CA ASP A 19 8.49 2.85 6.43
C ASP A 19 9.96 2.43 6.33
N GLY A 20 10.68 2.99 5.36
CA GLY A 20 12.10 2.70 5.13
C GLY A 20 12.38 1.26 4.68
N THR A 21 11.36 0.50 4.25
CA THR A 21 11.56 -0.86 3.73
C THR A 21 11.63 -0.86 2.21
N ASN A 22 12.64 -1.53 1.65
CA ASN A 22 12.77 -1.62 0.19
C ASN A 22 11.73 -2.59 -0.40
N LEU A 23 10.65 -2.04 -0.93
CA LEU A 23 9.48 -2.76 -1.44
C LEU A 23 9.36 -2.65 -2.97
N ASN A 24 8.63 -3.60 -3.57
CA ASN A 24 8.24 -3.52 -4.97
C ASN A 24 6.79 -3.03 -5.06
N ILE A 25 6.44 -2.28 -6.10
CA ILE A 25 5.08 -1.73 -6.30
C ILE A 25 3.96 -2.78 -6.29
N SER A 26 4.26 -4.05 -6.57
CA SER A 26 3.33 -5.16 -6.39
C SER A 26 2.77 -5.30 -4.96
N ILE A 27 3.43 -4.73 -3.93
CA ILE A 27 2.90 -4.70 -2.56
C ILE A 27 1.54 -4.00 -2.47
N LEU A 28 1.29 -3.01 -3.32
CA LEU A 28 0.03 -2.27 -3.36
C LEU A 28 -1.16 -3.18 -3.70
N GLN A 29 -0.94 -4.27 -4.45
CA GLN A 29 -1.97 -5.27 -4.73
C GLN A 29 -2.27 -6.13 -3.50
N ASN A 30 -1.23 -6.56 -2.78
CA ASN A 30 -1.39 -7.42 -1.61
C ASN A 30 -1.98 -6.68 -0.40
N ILE A 31 -1.64 -5.39 -0.25
CA ILE A 31 -2.21 -4.53 0.79
C ILE A 31 -3.72 -4.41 0.64
N GLY A 32 -4.26 -4.46 -0.58
CA GLY A 32 -5.72 -4.46 -0.81
C GLY A 32 -6.49 -5.60 -0.14
N LEU A 33 -5.80 -6.67 0.30
CA LEU A 33 -6.40 -7.77 1.05
C LEU A 33 -6.70 -7.41 2.51
N LEU A 34 -6.09 -6.34 3.03
CA LEU A 34 -6.21 -5.87 4.41
C LEU A 34 -7.37 -4.88 4.54
N THR A 35 -8.58 -5.31 4.19
CA THR A 35 -9.73 -4.42 4.00
C THR A 35 -10.15 -3.66 5.26
N SER A 36 -9.73 -4.07 6.46
CA SER A 36 -9.99 -3.38 7.72
C SER A 36 -8.97 -2.29 8.08
N LEU A 37 -7.94 -2.06 7.25
CA LEU A 37 -6.93 -1.02 7.51
C LEU A 37 -7.57 0.37 7.60
N GLU A 38 -7.11 1.12 8.59
CA GLU A 38 -7.46 2.51 8.87
C GLU A 38 -6.25 3.44 8.68
N SER A 39 -5.03 2.97 8.99
CA SER A 39 -3.79 3.72 8.76
C SER A 39 -2.74 2.87 8.03
N LEU A 40 -2.16 3.42 6.96
CA LEU A 40 -1.10 2.79 6.18
C LEU A 40 0.03 3.79 5.92
N SER A 41 1.25 3.41 6.33
CA SER A 41 2.46 4.16 6.02
C SER A 41 3.45 3.29 5.23
N LEU A 42 3.87 3.82 4.09
CA LEU A 42 4.89 3.28 3.19
C LEU A 42 5.91 4.37 2.84
N GLU A 43 6.24 5.24 3.80
CA GLU A 43 7.22 6.31 3.59
C GLU A 43 8.59 5.71 3.22
N ASP A 44 9.29 6.33 2.26
CA ASP A 44 10.67 5.96 1.90
C ASP A 44 10.86 4.47 1.58
N CYS A 45 9.90 3.89 0.86
CA CYS A 45 9.87 2.46 0.55
C CYS A 45 10.46 2.11 -0.83
N ASN A 46 11.07 3.09 -1.51
CA ASN A 46 11.63 2.96 -2.85
C ASN A 46 10.60 2.46 -3.90
N LEU A 47 9.31 2.76 -3.68
CA LEU A 47 8.23 2.37 -4.59
C LEU A 47 8.30 3.21 -5.87
N GLU A 48 8.43 2.53 -7.01
CA GLU A 48 8.49 3.15 -8.33
C GLU A 48 7.35 2.66 -9.22
N GLY A 49 6.72 3.59 -9.94
CA GLY A 49 5.70 3.29 -10.95
C GLY A 49 4.46 4.16 -10.76
N THR A 50 3.30 3.64 -11.16
CA THR A 50 2.04 4.38 -11.10
C THR A 50 1.07 3.73 -10.13
N LEU A 51 0.37 4.55 -9.35
CA LEU A 51 -0.71 4.07 -8.49
C LEU A 51 -1.82 3.42 -9.32
N PRO A 52 -2.37 2.28 -8.86
CA PRO A 52 -3.50 1.65 -9.52
C PRO A 52 -4.75 2.53 -9.40
N ASP A 53 -5.59 2.56 -10.45
CA ASP A 53 -6.90 3.20 -10.46
C ASP A 53 -8.04 2.25 -10.02
N GLN A 54 -7.72 0.96 -9.85
CA GLN A 54 -8.63 -0.11 -9.44
C GLN A 54 -7.85 -1.24 -8.74
N GLY A 55 -8.52 -1.98 -7.84
CA GLY A 55 -7.88 -3.05 -7.07
C GLY A 55 -6.81 -2.54 -6.10
N GLY A 56 -6.12 -3.46 -5.43
CA GLY A 56 -5.02 -3.14 -4.51
C GLY A 56 -5.41 -2.10 -3.45
N LEU A 57 -4.66 -0.99 -3.36
CA LEU A 57 -4.97 0.13 -2.45
C LEU A 57 -6.41 0.64 -2.58
N CYS A 58 -7.03 0.57 -3.76
CA CYS A 58 -8.42 1.01 -3.96
C CYS A 58 -9.44 0.14 -3.21
N GLU A 59 -9.05 -1.05 -2.73
CA GLU A 59 -9.91 -1.93 -1.91
C GLU A 59 -9.96 -1.52 -0.43
N LEU A 60 -9.10 -0.61 0.01
CA LEU A 60 -9.02 -0.16 1.41
C LEU A 60 -10.12 0.85 1.75
N LYS A 61 -11.37 0.39 1.81
CA LYS A 61 -12.56 1.26 2.01
C LYS A 61 -12.64 1.90 3.40
N HIS A 62 -11.86 1.43 4.37
CA HIS A 62 -11.82 1.95 5.73
C HIS A 62 -10.60 2.85 6.01
N LEU A 63 -9.73 3.05 5.01
CA LEU A 63 -8.50 3.82 5.18
C LEU A 63 -8.81 5.29 5.43
N GLN A 64 -8.22 5.83 6.49
CA GLN A 64 -8.36 7.21 6.93
C GLN A 64 -7.04 7.95 6.77
N GLU A 65 -5.92 7.25 6.93
CA GLU A 65 -4.57 7.79 6.83
C GLU A 65 -3.75 6.99 5.84
N LEU A 66 -3.12 7.69 4.89
CA LEU A 66 -2.25 7.10 3.87
C LEU A 66 -1.02 7.98 3.70
N ASP A 67 0.14 7.43 4.04
CA ASP A 67 1.44 8.03 3.73
C ASP A 67 2.18 7.20 2.67
N LEU A 68 2.44 7.84 1.53
CA LEU A 68 3.22 7.33 0.41
C LEU A 68 4.40 8.26 0.07
N SER A 69 4.73 9.19 0.97
CA SER A 69 5.77 10.19 0.76
C SER A 69 7.15 9.55 0.65
N ALA A 70 8.11 10.33 0.13
CA ALA A 70 9.47 9.85 -0.16
C ALA A 70 9.54 8.60 -1.08
N ASN A 71 8.55 8.42 -1.98
CA ASN A 71 8.58 7.39 -3.02
C ASN A 71 8.66 8.00 -4.43
N HIS A 72 8.89 7.14 -5.43
CA HIS A 72 8.96 7.48 -6.86
C HIS A 72 7.66 7.15 -7.60
N LEU A 73 6.52 7.39 -6.95
CA LEU A 73 5.18 7.08 -7.45
C LEU A 73 4.60 8.21 -8.31
N LYS A 74 3.86 7.81 -9.35
CA LYS A 74 3.08 8.69 -10.23
C LYS A 74 1.59 8.40 -10.04
N VAL A 75 0.74 9.41 -10.28
CA VAL A 75 -0.72 9.25 -10.31
C VAL A 75 -1.18 9.12 -11.76
N LEU A 76 -2.11 8.21 -12.07
CA LEU A 76 -2.83 8.21 -13.35
C LEU A 76 -3.77 9.41 -13.37
N ILE A 77 -3.35 10.51 -13.97
CA ILE A 77 -4.23 11.65 -14.26
C ILE A 77 -4.75 11.44 -15.68
N TYR A 78 -5.96 10.90 -15.83
CA TYR A 78 -6.67 10.99 -17.10
C TYR A 78 -7.27 12.40 -17.19
N MET A 79 -6.56 13.31 -17.87
CA MET A 79 -7.11 14.58 -18.37
C MET A 79 -7.74 14.38 -19.74
#